data_AF-A0A821EI88-F1
#
_entry.id   AF-A0A821EI88-F1
#
_cell.length_a   1.000
_cell.length_b   1.000
_cell.length_c   1.000
_cell.angle_alpha   90.00
_cell.angle_beta   90.00
_cell.angle_gamma   90.00
#
_symmetry.space_group_name_H-M   'P 1'
#
loop_
_entity.id
_entity.type
_entity.pdbx_description
1 polymer ?
#
loop_
_entity_poly.entity_id
_entity_poly.type
_entity_poly.pdbx_seq_one_letter_code
_entity_poly.pdbx_strand_id
1 'polypeptide(L)' 'MDGTFSASPSIFDQVYSLHGIKYQQCFACAFGLLPDRKKPTYKFLFQELKNLAAEMNLCFNPITIMSDFETGLAEAI' A
#
# COMPACT_ATOMS: atom_id res chain seq x y z
N MET A 1 4.92 -4.86 1.92
CA MET A 1 3.99 -4.41 0.87
C MET A 1 4.28 -5.25 -0.34
N ASP A 2 3.25 -5.78 -1.00
CA ASP A 2 3.41 -6.74 -2.09
C ASP A 2 2.32 -6.50 -3.15
N GLY A 3 2.72 -6.55 -4.42
CA GLY A 3 1.86 -6.29 -5.58
C GLY A 3 1.65 -7.58 -6.39
N THR A 4 0.40 -8.01 -6.55
CA THR A 4 0.07 -9.15 -7.40
C THR A 4 -0.60 -8.73 -8.71
N PHE A 5 -0.05 -9.23 -9.81
CA PHE A 5 -0.49 -8.93 -11.18
C PHE A 5 -1.49 -9.96 -11.72
N SER A 6 -1.38 -11.21 -11.27
CA SER A 6 -2.17 -12.34 -11.78
C SER A 6 -3.64 -12.30 -11.39
N ALA A 7 -3.98 -11.57 -10.32
CA ALA A 7 -5.33 -11.38 -9.82
C ALA A 7 -5.93 -10.00 -10.16
N SER A 8 -5.21 -9.16 -10.91
CA SER A 8 -5.68 -7.80 -11.23
C SER A 8 -6.71 -7.83 -12.36
N PRO A 9 -7.89 -7.20 -12.20
CA PRO A 9 -8.80 -6.96 -13.32
C PRO A 9 -8.08 -6.17 -14.40
N SER A 10 -8.40 -6.39 -15.68
CA SER A 10 -7.71 -5.77 -16.83
C SER A 10 -7.70 -4.23 -16.88
N ILE A 11 -8.43 -3.57 -15.97
CA ILE A 11 -8.51 -2.11 -15.80
C ILE A 11 -7.41 -1.59 -14.86
N PHE A 12 -6.83 -2.45 -14.02
CA PHE A 12 -5.81 -2.11 -13.03
C PHE A 12 -4.51 -2.85 -13.33
N ASP A 13 -3.37 -2.17 -13.17
CA ASP A 13 -2.05 -2.76 -13.42
C ASP A 13 -1.70 -3.77 -12.32
N GLN A 14 -2.13 -3.53 -11.07
CA GLN A 14 -1.84 -4.44 -9.95
C GLN A 14 -2.84 -4.35 -8.80
N VAL A 15 -2.97 -5.46 -8.06
CA VAL A 15 -3.56 -5.48 -6.73
C VAL A 15 -2.43 -5.30 -5.72
N TYR A 16 -2.46 -4.20 -4.98
CA TYR A 16 -1.49 -3.87 -3.96
C TYR A 16 -1.99 -4.28 -2.57
N SER A 17 -1.16 -5.00 -1.83
CA SER A 17 -1.48 -5.51 -0.50
C SER A 17 -0.54 -4.93 0.55
N LEU A 18 -1.14 -4.34 1.59
CA LEU A 18 -0.43 -3.79 2.73
C LEU A 18 -0.59 -4.75 3.90
N HIS A 19 0.56 -5.22 4.38
CA HIS A 19 0.64 -6.15 5.48
C HIS A 19 1.37 -5.49 6.65
N GLY A 20 0.75 -5.53 7.83
CA GLY A 20 1.33 -5.09 9.09
C GLY A 20 1.86 -6.29 9.87
N ILE A 21 3.05 -6.16 10.45
CA ILE A 21 3.61 -7.17 11.33
C ILE A 21 3.45 -6.71 12.78
N LYS A 22 2.76 -7.50 13.59
CA LYS A 22 2.61 -7.27 15.03
C LYS A 22 2.76 -8.60 15.78
N TYR A 23 3.56 -8.62 16.85
CA TYR A 23 3.83 -9.84 17.63
C TYR A 23 4.30 -11.04 16.78
N GLN A 24 5.17 -10.79 15.80
CA GLN A 24 5.68 -11.81 14.85
C GLN A 24 4.60 -12.46 13.96
N GLN A 25 3.38 -11.93 13.96
CA GLN A 25 2.32 -12.34 13.06
C GLN A 25 2.11 -11.28 11.98
N CYS A 26 1.84 -11.76 10.76
CA CYS A 26 1.56 -10.93 9.60
C CYS A 26 0.03 -10.79 9.43
N PHE A 27 -0.45 -9.56 9.37
CA PHE A 27 -1.86 -9.24 9.18
C PHE A 27 -2.02 -8.48 7.87
N ALA A 28 -2.96 -8.89 7.02
CA ALA A 28 -3.40 -8.08 5.90
C ALA A 28 -4.20 -6.88 6.45
N CYS A 29 -3.65 -5.68 6.29
CA CYS A 29 -4.24 -4.45 6.82
C CYS A 29 -5.08 -3.72 5.78
N ALA A 30 -4.64 -3.71 4.51
CA ALA A 30 -5.36 -3.05 3.43
C ALA A 30 -5.04 -3.69 2.08
N PHE A 31 -5.99 -3.58 1.16
CA PHE A 31 -5.82 -3.91 -0.26
C PHE A 31 -6.21 -2.69 -1.09
N GLY A 32 -5.42 -2.37 -2.10
CA GLY A 32 -5.66 -1.28 -3.04
C GLY A 32 -5.56 -1.79 -4.47
N LEU A 33 -6.47 -1.35 -5.34
CA LEU A 33 -6.38 -1.59 -6.77
C LEU A 33 -5.67 -0.38 -7.40
N LEU A 34 -4.47 -0.59 -7.92
CA LEU A 34 -3.67 0.51 -8.46
C LEU A 34 -3.74 0.50 -9.99
N PRO A 35 -4.09 1.63 -10.62
CA PRO A 35 -4.16 1.72 -12.08
C PRO A 35 -2.78 1.75 -12.74
N ASP A 36 -1.73 2.21 -12.04
CA ASP A 36 -0.35 2.17 -12.51
C ASP A 36 0.67 2.13 -11.34
N ARG A 37 1.93 1.85 -11.67
CA ARG A 37 3.08 1.84 -10.74
C ARG A 37 3.83 3.17 -10.68
N LYS A 38 3.13 4.30 -10.78
CA LYS A 38 3.76 5.63 -10.73
C LYS A 38 3.69 6.24 -9.33
N LYS A 39 4.68 7.08 -9.03
CA LYS A 39 4.77 7.86 -7.79
C LYS A 39 3.48 8.59 -7.39
N PRO A 40 2.75 9.28 -8.29
CA PRO A 40 1.50 9.96 -7.91
C PRO A 40 0.46 8.99 -7.37
N THR A 41 0.36 7.79 -7.96
CA THR A 41 -0.58 6.74 -7.55
C THR A 41 -0.26 6.21 -6.17
N TYR A 42 1.01 5.94 -5.88
CA TYR A 42 1.43 5.53 -4.53
C TYR A 42 1.24 6.65 -3.50
N LYS A 43 1.56 7.90 -3.84
CA LYS A 43 1.31 9.05 -2.94
C LYS A 43 -0.18 9.19 -2.61
N PHE A 44 -1.03 9.04 -3.62
CA PHE A 44 -2.48 9.05 -3.44
C PHE A 44 -2.93 7.92 -2.51
N LEU A 45 -2.46 6.68 -2.75
CA LEU A 45 -2.75 5.53 -1.89
C LEU A 45 -2.37 5.81 -0.42
N PHE A 46 -1.15 6.31 -0.17
CA PHE A 46 -0.71 6.62 1.20
C PHE A 46 -1.50 7.74 1.85
N GLN A 47 -1.91 8.74 1.06
CA GLN A 47 -2.75 9.83 1.57
C GLN A 47 -4.13 9.30 1.97
N GLU A 48 -4.75 8.47 1.14
CA GLU A 48 -6.05 7.86 1.44
C GLU A 48 -5.97 6.93 2.66
N LEU A 49 -4.90 6.14 2.79
CA LEU A 49 -4.65 5.33 3.98
C LEU A 49 -4.53 6.19 5.26
N LYS A 50 -3.87 7.34 5.19
CA LYS A 50 -3.79 8.28 6.31
C LYS A 50 -5.14 8.90 6.64
N ASN A 51 -5.91 9.27 5.63
CA ASN A 51 -7.26 9.83 5.80
C ASN A 51 -8.19 8.81 6.48
N LEU A 52 -8.23 7.56 5.98
CA LEU A 52 -9.00 6.47 6.57
C LEU A 52 -8.56 6.16 8.01
N ALA A 53 -7.26 6.15 8.27
CA ALA A 53 -6.76 5.96 9.63
C ALA A 53 -7.23 7.09 10.55
N ALA A 54 -7.14 8.35 10.09
CA ALA A 54 -7.59 9.51 10.86
C ALA A 54 -9.10 9.48 11.14
N GLU A 55 -9.93 9.08 10.18
CA GLU A 55 -11.38 8.86 10.37
C GLU A 55 -11.67 7.81 11.46
N MET A 56 -10.81 6.80 11.57
CA MET A 56 -10.89 5.77 12.62
C MET A 56 -10.22 6.19 13.94
N ASN A 57 -9.75 7.44 14.07
CA ASN A 57 -8.94 7.93 15.19
C ASN A 57 -7.64 7.12 15.42
N LEU A 58 -7.09 6.56 14.33
CA LEU A 58 -5.82 5.84 14.30
C LEU A 58 -4.72 6.72 13.70
N CYS A 59 -3.49 6.52 14.16
CA CYS A 59 -2.32 7.17 13.57
C CYS A 59 -1.58 6.18 12.67
N PHE A 60 -1.60 6.42 11.35
CA PHE A 60 -0.82 5.63 10.40
C PHE A 60 0.63 6.14 10.36
N ASN A 61 1.47 5.57 11.22
CA ASN A 61 2.89 5.89 11.30
C ASN A 61 3.76 4.62 11.37
N PRO A 62 4.04 3.96 10.24
CA PRO A 62 4.89 2.77 10.21
C PRO A 62 6.36 3.13 10.51
N ILE A 63 7.01 2.36 11.39
CA ILE A 63 8.42 2.56 11.74
C ILE A 63 9.34 2.01 10.64
N THR A 64 8.92 0.94 9.98
CA THR A 64 9.69 0.27 8.92
C THR A 64 8.73 -0.14 7.82
N ILE A 65 9.12 0.17 6.59
CA ILE A 65 8.41 -0.24 5.38
C ILE A 65 9.31 -1.21 4.62
N MET A 66 8.79 -2.39 4.36
CA MET A 66 9.42 -3.39 3.50
C MET A 66 8.57 -3.57 2.26
N SER A 67 9.17 -3.46 1.09
CA SER A 67 8.52 -3.63 -0.20
C SER A 67 9.54 -4.10 -1.24
N ASP A 68 9.05 -4.67 -2.33
CA ASP A 68 9.85 -4.92 -3.52
C ASP A 68 10.36 -3.61 -4.14
N PHE A 69 11.46 -3.71 -4.90
CA PHE A 69 12.11 -2.55 -5.50
C PHE A 69 11.27 -1.99 -6.65
N GLU A 70 10.43 -1.00 -6.33
CA GLU A 70 9.69 -0.20 -7.28
C GLU A 70 10.08 1.27 -7.15
N THR A 71 10.64 1.87 -8.21
CA THR A 71 11.12 3.27 -8.18
C THR A 71 10.01 4.25 -7.82
N GLY A 72 8.81 4.05 -8.36
CA GLY A 72 7.65 4.91 -8.07
C GLY A 72 7.24 4.86 -6.59
N LEU A 73 7.35 3.70 -5.95
CA LEU A 73 7.03 3.50 -4.54
C LEU A 73 8.12 4.09 -3.65
N ALA A 74 9.39 3.80 -3.94
CA ALA A 74 10.54 4.30 -3.17
C ALA A 74 10.58 5.84 -3.11
N GLU A 75 10.14 6.51 -4.19
CA GLU A 75 10.03 7.98 -4.22
C GLU A 75 8.75 8.55 -3.58
N ALA A 76 7.74 7.71 -3.31
CA ALA A 76 6.45 8.11 -2.76
C ALA A 76 6.36 8.01 -1.24
N ILE A 77 7.20 7.15 -0.64
CA ILE A 77 7.34 6.95 0.80
C ILE A 77 8.00 8.15 1.46
#